data_AF-A0A7C3MME8-F1
#
_entry.id   AF-A0A7C3MME8-F1
#
_cell.length_a   1.000
_cell.length_b   1.000
_cell.length_c   1.000
_cell.angle_alpha   90.00
_cell.angle_beta   90.00
_cell.angle_gamma   90.00
#
_symmetry.space_group_name_H-M   'P 1'
#
loop_
_entity.id
_entity.type
_entity.pdbx_description
1 polymer ?
#
loop_
_entity_poly.entity_id
_entity_poly.type
_entity_poly.pdbx_seq_one_letter_code
_entity_poly.pdbx_strand_id
1 'polypeptide(L)' 'MVVLMIDHVQLAIPAGGEALARDFYAGILGLREVPKPANLAARGGAWFGSAGARIHLGIEADFRPSAKAHVALLVD' A
#
# COMPACT_ATOMS: atom_id res chain seq x y z
N MET A 1 13.67 -0.27 24.47
CA MET A 1 12.72 0.16 23.41
C MET A 1 11.62 -0.87 23.33
N VAL A 2 10.36 -0.45 23.17
CA VAL A 2 9.20 -1.35 23.09
C VAL A 2 8.46 -1.09 21.78
N VAL A 3 7.92 -2.16 21.19
CA VAL A 3 7.06 -2.06 20.00
C VAL A 3 5.72 -1.48 20.42
N LEU A 4 5.22 -0.48 19.69
CA LEU A 4 3.94 0.17 19.98
C LEU A 4 2.79 -0.43 19.17
N MET A 5 2.94 -0.44 17.85
CA MET A 5 1.93 -0.89 16.89
C MET A 5 2.53 -1.10 15.50
N ILE A 6 1.72 -1.64 14.59
CA ILE A 6 2.03 -1.63 13.16
C ILE A 6 1.85 -0.19 12.66
N ASP A 7 2.94 0.40 12.17
CA ASP A 7 2.90 1.74 11.56
C ASP A 7 2.18 1.70 10.20
N HIS A 8 2.62 0.78 9.34
CA HIS A 8 2.07 0.50 8.03
C HIS A 8 2.40 -0.95 7.63
N VAL A 9 1.75 -1.41 6.56
CA VAL A 9 2.07 -2.67 5.88
C VAL A 9 2.57 -2.37 4.47
N GLN A 10 3.53 -3.15 4.00
CA GLN A 10 4.02 -3.10 2.62
C GLN A 10 3.44 -4.28 1.84
N LEU A 11 2.83 -4.00 0.69
CA LEU A 11 2.41 -5.00 -0.28
C LEU A 11 3.16 -4.76 -1.60
N ALA A 12 3.54 -5.85 -2.27
CA ALA A 12 4.14 -5.77 -3.60
C ALA A 12 3.05 -5.61 -4.67
N ILE A 13 3.39 -4.89 -5.74
CA ILE A 13 2.61 -4.80 -6.98
C ILE A 13 3.55 -4.96 -8.17
N PRO A 14 3.05 -5.41 -9.35
CA PRO A 14 3.87 -5.41 -10.56
C PRO A 14 4.16 -3.98 -11.03
N ALA A 15 5.22 -3.81 -11.82
CA ALA A 15 5.52 -2.53 -12.47
C ALA A 15 4.34 -2.06 -13.35
N GLY A 16 3.95 -0.78 -13.23
CA GLY A 16 2.81 -0.21 -13.94
C GLY A 16 1.45 -0.47 -13.28
N GLY A 17 1.41 -1.18 -12.15
CA GLY A 17 0.18 -1.50 -11.42
C GLY A 17 -0.45 -0.32 -10.66
N GLU A 18 0.17 0.86 -10.65
CA GLU A 18 -0.26 1.99 -9.81
C GLU A 18 -1.62 2.56 -10.19
N ALA A 19 -1.98 2.58 -11.48
CA ALA A 19 -3.30 3.05 -11.90
C ALA A 19 -4.41 2.15 -11.33
N LEU A 20 -4.29 0.83 -11.52
CA LEU A 20 -5.21 -0.14 -10.96
C LEU A 20 -5.25 -0.10 -9.43
N ALA A 21 -4.10 0.11 -8.79
CA ALA A 21 -4.04 0.28 -7.35
C ALA A 21 -4.81 1.52 -6.88
N ARG A 22 -4.73 2.66 -7.57
CA ARG A 22 -5.52 3.86 -7.22
C ARG A 22 -7.01 3.60 -7.40
N ASP A 23 -7.41 2.97 -8.49
CA ASP A 23 -8.81 2.62 -8.74
C ASP A 23 -9.37 1.75 -7.61
N PHE A 24 -8.60 0.76 -7.14
CA PHE A 24 -9.03 -0.12 -6.05
C PHE A 24 -8.93 0.54 -4.66
N TYR A 25 -7.73 0.95 -4.24
CA TYR A 25 -7.50 1.42 -2.87
C TYR A 25 -8.12 2.79 -2.60
N ALA A 26 -8.09 3.72 -3.56
CA ALA A 26 -8.71 5.03 -3.40
C ALA A 26 -10.14 5.08 -3.93
N GLY A 27 -10.40 4.48 -5.09
CA GLY A 27 -11.73 4.51 -5.71
C GLY A 27 -12.75 3.61 -5.01
N ILE A 28 -12.41 2.35 -4.75
CA ILE A 28 -13.33 1.36 -4.16
C ILE A 28 -13.25 1.35 -2.63
N LEU A 29 -12.04 1.27 -2.06
CA LEU A 29 -11.87 1.21 -0.60
C LEU A 29 -11.90 2.59 0.08
N GLY A 30 -11.87 3.69 -0.70
CA GLY A 30 -11.96 5.04 -0.16
C GLY A 30 -10.73 5.52 0.62
N LEU A 31 -9.60 4.82 0.54
CA LEU A 31 -8.37 5.25 1.21
C LEU A 31 -7.77 6.47 0.50
N ARG A 32 -7.22 7.41 1.27
CA ARG A 32 -6.56 8.58 0.69
C ARG A 32 -5.17 8.20 0.17
N GLU A 33 -4.86 8.55 -1.08
CA GLU A 33 -3.48 8.48 -1.58
C GLU A 33 -2.62 9.54 -0.88
N VAL A 34 -1.43 9.12 -0.43
CA VAL A 34 -0.46 9.94 0.30
C VAL A 34 0.79 10.08 -0.57
N PRO A 35 1.34 11.30 -0.73
CA PRO A 35 2.55 11.48 -1.49
C PRO A 35 3.72 10.73 -0.84
N LYS A 36 4.47 10.01 -1.65
CA LYS A 36 5.71 9.39 -1.21
C LYS A 36 6.77 10.45 -0.88
N PRO A 37 7.66 10.20 0.09
CA PRO A 37 8.86 11.01 0.29
C PRO A 37 9.67 11.14 -1.00
N ALA A 38 10.30 12.30 -1.21
CA ALA A 38 10.99 12.63 -2.46
C ALA A 38 12.07 11.60 -2.84
N ASN A 39 12.82 11.08 -1.87
CA ASN A 39 13.85 10.06 -2.08
C ASN A 39 13.29 8.68 -2.49
N LEU A 40 11.98 8.46 -2.35
CA LEU A 40 11.29 7.22 -2.74
C LEU A 40 10.43 7.39 -3.98
N ALA A 41 10.13 8.62 -4.42
CA ALA A 41 9.21 8.90 -5.52
C ALA A 41 9.60 8.18 -6.82
N ALA A 42 10.90 8.17 -7.16
CA ALA A 42 11.43 7.53 -8.37
C ALA A 42 11.29 6.00 -8.41
N ARG A 43 10.95 5.36 -7.28
CA ARG A 43 10.82 3.88 -7.19
C ARG A 43 9.46 3.35 -7.65
N GLY A 44 8.54 4.22 -8.10
CA GLY A 44 7.17 3.86 -8.46
C GLY A 44 6.34 3.34 -7.29
N GLY A 45 5.14 2.84 -7.54
CA GLY A 45 4.19 2.44 -6.49
C GLY A 45 3.39 3.62 -5.91
N ALA A 46 2.54 3.32 -4.92
CA ALA A 46 1.60 4.28 -4.35
C ALA A 46 1.37 3.99 -2.86
N TRP A 47 1.18 5.05 -2.06
CA TRP A 47 0.92 4.94 -0.62
C TRP A 47 -0.50 5.39 -0.33
N PHE A 48 -1.20 4.65 0.52
CA PHE A 48 -2.58 4.92 0.90
C PHE A 48 -2.73 4.93 2.41
N GLY A 49 -3.64 5.74 2.93
CA GLY A 49 -3.88 5.77 4.36
C GLY A 49 -5.23 6.36 4.78
N SER A 50 -5.62 6.00 5.98
CA SER A 50 -6.68 6.60 6.78
C SER A 50 -6.14 6.86 8.20
N ALA A 51 -6.99 7.30 9.13
CA ALA A 51 -6.61 7.45 10.53
C ALA A 51 -6.17 6.12 11.19
N GLY A 52 -6.65 4.98 10.69
CA GLY A 52 -6.45 3.66 11.32
C GLY A 52 -5.57 2.68 10.55
N ALA A 53 -5.35 2.87 9.25
CA ALA A 53 -4.57 1.94 8.42
C ALA A 53 -3.72 2.68 7.39
N ARG A 54 -2.49 2.20 7.18
CA ARG A 54 -1.57 2.68 6.13
C ARG A 54 -1.04 1.50 5.32
N ILE A 55 -1.18 1.59 4.00
CA ILE A 55 -0.77 0.56 3.04
C ILE A 55 0.19 1.19 2.04
N HIS A 56 1.42 0.67 1.99
CA HIS A 56 2.42 1.06 1.02
C HIS A 56 2.51 0.00 -0.07
N LEU A 57 2.27 0.39 -1.33
CA LEU A 57 2.47 -0.47 -2.48
C LEU A 57 3.83 -0.20 -3.10
N GLY A 58 4.68 -1.22 -3.12
CA GLY A 58 6.00 -1.17 -3.74
C GLY A 58 6.05 -2.00 -5.02
N ILE A 59 6.71 -1.48 -6.06
CA ILE A 59 6.98 -2.27 -7.27
C ILE A 59 7.96 -3.40 -6.96
N GLU A 60 7.64 -4.60 -7.43
CA GLU A 60 8.55 -5.75 -7.44
C GLU A 60 8.68 -6.30 -8.87
N ALA A 61 9.93 -6.53 -9.32
CA ALA A 61 10.20 -6.93 -10.70
C ALA A 61 9.75 -8.37 -11.02
N ASP A 62 9.93 -9.31 -10.08
CA ASP A 62 9.39 -10.68 -10.15
C ASP A 62 8.18 -10.81 -9.24
N PHE A 63 7.21 -9.90 -9.39
CA PHE A 63 6.01 -9.87 -8.55
C PHE A 63 5.27 -11.21 -8.57
N ARG A 64 5.00 -11.76 -7.39
CA ARG A 64 4.15 -12.93 -7.18
C ARG A 64 3.07 -12.60 -6.14
N PRO A 65 1.78 -12.74 -6.47
CA PRO A 65 0.72 -12.43 -5.52
C PRO A 65 0.77 -13.39 -4.32
N SER A 66 0.64 -12.85 -3.10
CA SER A 66 0.53 -13.67 -1.90
C SER A 66 -0.81 -14.41 -1.88
N ALA A 67 -0.76 -15.74 -1.87
CA ALA A 67 -1.95 -16.58 -1.88
C ALA A 67 -2.59 -16.76 -0.48
N LYS A 68 -1.88 -16.40 0.60
CA LYS A 68 -2.33 -16.68 1.98
C LYS A 68 -2.05 -15.55 2.95
N ALA A 69 -0.82 -15.05 3.01
CA ALA A 69 -0.50 -13.91 3.88
C ALA A 69 -1.23 -12.68 3.36
N HIS A 70 -2.01 -12.03 4.22
CA HIS A 70 -2.84 -10.90 3.84
C HIS A 70 -2.95 -9.91 4.99
N VAL A 71 -3.45 -8.72 4.67
CA VAL A 71 -3.78 -7.67 5.62
C VAL A 71 -5.30 -7.62 5.70
N ALA A 72 -5.84 -7.81 6.90
CA ALA A 72 -7.26 -7.63 7.14
C ALA A 72 -7.52 -6.18 7.55
N LEU A 73 -8.46 -5.53 6.86
CA LEU A 73 -8.92 -4.19 7.20
C LEU A 73 -10.26 -4.33 7.95
N LEU A 74 -10.34 -3.70 9.13
CA LEU A 74 -11.59 -3.60 9.87
C LEU A 74 -12.48 -2.54 9.20
N VAL A 75 -13.76 -2.86 9.04
CA VAL A 75 -14.82 -2.00 8.48
C VAL A 75 -16.02 -1.99 9.44
N ASP A 76 -16.97 -1.07 9.22
CA ASP A 76 -18.23 -0.96 9.96
C ASP A 76 -19.24 -2.07 9.64
#